data_AF-A0A067CI23-F1
#
_entry.id   AF-A0A067CI23-F1
#
_cell.length_a   1.000
_cell.length_b   1.000
_cell.length_c   1.000
_cell.angle_alpha   90.00
_cell.angle_beta   90.00
_cell.angle_gamma   90.00
#
_symmetry.space_group_name_H-M   'P 1'
#
loop_
_entity.id
_entity.type
_entity.pdbx_description
1 polymer ?
#
loop_
_entity_poly.entity_id
_entity_poly.type
_entity_poly.pdbx_seq_one_letter_code
_entity_poly.pdbx_strand_id
1 'polypeptide(L)'
;MTTIWSLERDGRGYRRLLTSFLAKYLLMGLFLATDMALNASAEFVDLATSKSINTTVSVVLAQAFVQIIAAINLFVLLGMTFPFRNGLLGLLGMEFRSVLYMHGVYFALTTALGISRISILSSGGPPIQLWDRPDYYLLSALQKLAMVLYCHLTLNALTKLGSARFYTKDAWVALHNQLL
;
A
#
# COMPACT_ATOMS: atom_id res chain seq x y z
N MET A 1 -6.09 16.55 -43.29
CA MET A 1 -6.14 16.55 -41.81
C MET A 1 -6.78 15.24 -41.34
N THR A 2 -6.05 14.12 -41.41
CA THR A 2 -6.64 12.77 -41.19
C THR A 2 -5.66 11.76 -40.60
N THR A 3 -4.50 12.19 -40.10
CA THR A 3 -3.43 11.28 -39.66
C THR A 3 -3.36 11.03 -38.16
N ILE A 4 -3.98 11.88 -37.32
CA ILE A 4 -3.86 11.77 -35.85
C ILE A 4 -4.77 10.66 -35.27
N TRP A 5 -5.94 10.43 -35.87
CA TRP A 5 -6.91 9.42 -35.41
C TRP A 5 -6.53 7.96 -35.70
N SER A 6 -5.48 7.72 -36.49
CA SER A 6 -5.07 6.36 -36.87
C SER A 6 -4.09 5.71 -35.89
N LEU A 7 -3.38 6.51 -35.08
CA LEU A 7 -2.46 6.02 -34.05
C LEU A 7 -3.18 5.59 -32.75
N GLU A 8 -4.43 6.02 -32.57
CA GLU A 8 -5.28 5.69 -31.42
C GLU A 8 -5.91 4.28 -31.47
N ARG A 9 -5.74 3.55 -32.57
CA ARG A 9 -6.23 2.17 -32.77
C ARG A 9 -5.15 1.11 -32.83
N ASP A 10 -3.91 1.41 -32.47
CA ASP A 10 -2.90 0.35 -32.37
C ASP A 10 -3.17 -0.44 -31.08
N GLY A 11 -3.92 -1.55 -31.19
CA GLY A 11 -4.26 -2.46 -30.07
C GLY A 11 -3.03 -3.01 -29.32
N ARG A 12 -1.82 -2.73 -29.79
CA ARG A 12 -0.55 -2.91 -29.05
C ARG A 12 -0.37 -1.92 -27.90
N GLY A 13 -0.75 -0.65 -28.06
CA GLY A 13 -0.63 0.37 -27.02
C GLY A 13 -1.54 0.08 -25.82
N TYR A 14 -2.81 -0.23 -26.09
CA TYR A 14 -3.77 -0.64 -25.07
C TYR A 14 -3.33 -1.93 -24.35
N ARG A 15 -2.85 -2.94 -25.09
CA ARG A 15 -2.32 -4.18 -24.49
C ARG A 15 -1.13 -3.92 -23.57
N ARG A 16 -0.18 -3.06 -23.97
CA ARG A 16 0.97 -2.68 -23.10
C ARG A 16 0.53 -1.96 -21.83
N LEU A 17 -0.47 -1.09 -21.92
CA LEU A 17 -1.02 -0.41 -20.75
C LEU A 17 -1.67 -1.43 -19.79
N LEU A 18 -2.49 -2.33 -20.34
CA LEU A 18 -3.17 -3.37 -19.58
C LEU A 18 -2.18 -4.32 -18.89
N THR A 19 -1.14 -4.80 -19.60
CA THR A 19 -0.12 -5.66 -19.00
C THR A 19 0.69 -4.94 -17.93
N SER A 20 1.05 -3.67 -18.17
CA SER A 20 1.76 -2.83 -17.19
C SER A 20 0.92 -2.58 -15.94
N PHE A 21 -0.38 -2.37 -16.09
CA PHE A 21 -1.32 -2.23 -14.98
C PHE A 21 -1.47 -3.54 -14.21
N LEU A 22 -1.73 -4.65 -14.92
CA LEU A 22 -1.91 -5.97 -14.31
C LEU A 22 -0.67 -6.40 -13.53
N ALA A 23 0.53 -6.18 -14.08
CA ALA A 23 1.78 -6.48 -13.38
C ALA A 23 1.89 -5.71 -12.06
N LYS A 24 1.57 -4.41 -12.04
CA LYS A 24 1.60 -3.58 -10.83
C LYS A 24 0.49 -3.94 -9.85
N TYR A 25 -0.67 -4.36 -10.34
CA TYR A 25 -1.77 -4.89 -9.54
C TYR A 25 -1.36 -6.16 -8.81
N LEU A 26 -0.81 -7.15 -9.53
CA LEU A 26 -0.32 -8.40 -8.95
C LEU A 26 0.84 -8.16 -7.98
N LEU A 27 1.76 -7.26 -8.35
CA LEU A 27 2.86 -6.85 -7.49
C LEU A 27 2.37 -6.21 -6.19
N MET A 28 1.33 -5.38 -6.24
CA MET A 28 0.70 -4.84 -5.05
C MET A 28 0.10 -5.96 -4.18
N GLY A 29 -0.60 -6.91 -4.78
CA GLY A 29 -1.12 -8.09 -4.07
C GLY A 29 -0.01 -8.86 -3.35
N LEU A 30 1.14 -9.05 -4.01
CA LEU A 30 2.31 -9.69 -3.41
C LEU A 30 2.86 -8.88 -2.21
N PHE A 31 2.97 -7.56 -2.32
CA PHE A 31 3.43 -6.72 -1.21
C PHE A 31 2.47 -6.76 -0.02
N LEU A 32 1.16 -6.69 -0.26
CA LEU A 32 0.15 -6.81 0.79
C LEU A 32 0.22 -8.18 1.48
N ALA A 33 0.35 -9.27 0.71
CA ALA A 33 0.49 -10.61 1.26
C ALA A 33 1.78 -10.78 2.06
N THR A 34 2.89 -10.20 1.58
CA THR A 34 4.19 -10.25 2.26
C THR A 34 4.13 -9.48 3.58
N ASP A 35 3.59 -8.26 3.57
CA ASP A 35 3.37 -7.48 4.79
C ASP A 35 2.46 -8.23 5.77
N MET A 36 1.45 -8.95 5.28
CA MET A 36 0.56 -9.77 6.11
C MET A 36 1.28 -10.93 6.77
N ALA A 37 2.09 -11.64 5.99
CA ALA A 37 2.89 -12.76 6.48
C ALA A 37 3.91 -12.28 7.52
N LEU A 38 4.58 -11.15 7.28
CA LEU A 38 5.47 -10.53 8.25
C LEU A 38 4.70 -10.13 9.51
N ASN A 39 3.59 -9.41 9.38
CA ASN A 39 2.80 -8.96 10.53
C ASN A 39 2.29 -10.13 11.40
N ALA A 40 1.84 -11.23 10.77
CA ALA A 40 1.36 -12.42 11.45
C ALA A 40 2.49 -13.22 12.12
N SER A 41 3.67 -13.29 11.50
CA SER A 41 4.81 -14.08 12.00
C SER A 41 5.70 -13.32 13.00
N ALA A 42 5.69 -11.99 12.97
CA ALA A 42 6.65 -11.17 13.69
C ALA A 42 6.58 -11.36 15.21
N GLU A 43 5.42 -11.74 15.76
CA GLU A 43 5.24 -12.00 17.20
C GLU A 43 5.75 -13.38 17.64
N PHE A 44 5.91 -14.32 16.71
CA PHE A 44 6.36 -15.68 16.99
C PHE A 44 7.84 -15.91 16.66
N VAL A 45 8.43 -15.06 15.81
CA VAL A 45 9.85 -15.11 15.45
C VAL A 45 10.75 -15.06 16.69
N ASP A 46 10.38 -14.25 17.69
CA ASP A 46 11.16 -14.07 18.93
C ASP A 46 11.04 -15.26 19.89
N LEU A 47 10.00 -16.10 19.74
CA LEU A 47 9.83 -17.35 20.49
C LEU A 47 10.62 -18.51 19.86
N ALA A 48 10.77 -18.51 18.54
CA ALA A 48 11.46 -19.58 17.80
C ALA A 48 12.99 -19.38 17.74
N THR A 49 13.45 -18.12 17.71
CA THR A 49 14.87 -17.79 17.49
C THR A 49 15.42 -17.13 18.75
N SER A 50 16.11 -17.91 19.58
CA SER A 50 16.72 -17.51 20.86
C SER A 50 17.09 -16.01 20.95
N LYS A 51 16.24 -15.19 21.61
CA LYS A 51 16.47 -13.80 22.07
C LYS A 51 17.41 -12.93 21.20
N SER A 52 17.26 -12.95 19.87
CA SER A 52 18.09 -12.11 18.99
C SER A 52 17.36 -10.82 18.63
N ILE A 53 17.70 -9.73 19.33
CA ILE A 53 17.23 -8.37 19.01
C ILE A 53 17.48 -8.04 17.53
N ASN A 54 18.59 -8.53 16.96
CA ASN A 54 18.92 -8.34 15.54
C ASN A 54 17.86 -8.93 14.60
N THR A 55 17.25 -10.04 14.98
CA THR A 55 16.19 -10.68 14.20
C THR A 55 14.92 -9.85 14.25
N THR A 56 14.53 -9.37 15.44
CA THR A 56 13.38 -8.47 15.62
C THR A 56 13.54 -7.19 14.78
N VAL A 57 14.70 -6.54 14.86
CA VAL A 57 15.00 -5.33 14.08
C VAL A 57 14.92 -5.61 12.59
N SER A 58 15.46 -6.75 12.14
CA SER A 58 15.44 -7.14 10.73
C SER A 58 14.02 -7.32 10.21
N VAL A 59 13.12 -7.94 11.00
CA VAL A 59 11.70 -8.09 10.63
C VAL A 59 10.99 -6.75 10.54
N VAL A 60 11.21 -5.84 11.51
CA VAL A 60 10.62 -4.49 11.49
C VAL A 60 11.08 -3.70 10.26
N LEU A 61 12.38 -3.75 9.94
CA LEU A 61 12.93 -3.09 8.76
C LEU A 61 12.40 -3.70 7.46
N ALA A 62 12.30 -5.03 7.39
CA ALA A 62 11.72 -5.71 6.22
C ALA A 62 10.26 -5.31 6.01
N GLN A 63 9.46 -5.22 7.09
CA GLN A 63 8.07 -4.81 7.01
C GLN A 63 7.94 -3.34 6.55
N ALA A 64 8.72 -2.43 7.12
CA ALA A 64 8.76 -1.03 6.69
C ALA A 64 9.15 -0.88 5.21
N PHE A 65 10.14 -1.66 4.76
CA PHE A 65 10.58 -1.67 3.36
C PHE A 65 9.46 -2.12 2.42
N VAL A 66 8.75 -3.19 2.74
CA VAL A 66 7.61 -3.68 1.94
C VAL A 66 6.52 -2.61 1.85
N GLN A 67 6.20 -1.93 2.95
CA GLN A 67 5.19 -0.86 2.96
C GLN A 67 5.61 0.36 2.12
N ILE A 68 6.90 0.75 2.16
CA ILE A 68 7.43 1.83 1.33
C ILE A 68 7.34 1.46 -0.16
N ILE A 69 7.72 0.24 -0.54
CA ILE A 69 7.61 -0.20 -1.94
C ILE A 69 6.15 -0.28 -2.38
N ALA A 70 5.24 -0.76 -1.53
CA ALA A 70 3.81 -0.74 -1.81
C ALA A 70 3.32 0.68 -2.09
N ALA A 71 3.70 1.65 -1.26
CA ALA A 71 3.36 3.06 -1.46
C ALA A 71 3.93 3.62 -2.77
N ILE A 72 5.18 3.31 -3.11
CA ILE A 72 5.81 3.69 -4.37
C ILE A 72 5.04 3.07 -5.55
N ASN A 73 4.66 1.79 -5.47
CA ASN A 73 3.91 1.12 -6.53
C ASN A 73 2.53 1.76 -6.74
N LEU A 74 1.83 2.13 -5.66
CA LEU A 74 0.58 2.90 -5.75
C LEU A 74 0.82 4.27 -6.40
N PHE A 75 1.88 4.97 -6.01
CA PHE A 75 2.24 6.27 -6.58
C PHE A 75 2.55 6.16 -8.08
N VAL A 76 3.28 5.13 -8.50
CA VAL A 76 3.55 4.87 -9.93
C VAL A 76 2.24 4.59 -10.68
N LEU A 77 1.30 3.83 -10.11
CA LEU A 77 -0.01 3.60 -10.72
C LEU A 77 -0.81 4.89 -10.89
N LEU A 78 -0.82 5.76 -9.87
CA LEU A 78 -1.41 7.09 -9.93
C LEU A 78 -0.71 7.95 -11.00
N GLY A 79 0.61 7.88 -11.08
CA GLY A 79 1.45 8.59 -12.06
C GLY A 79 1.14 8.26 -13.52
N MET A 80 0.60 7.08 -13.78
CA MET A 80 0.20 6.65 -15.13
C MET A 80 -1.13 7.24 -15.58
N THR A 81 -1.92 7.82 -14.67
CA THR A 81 -3.24 8.37 -14.98
C THR A 81 -3.14 9.73 -15.70
N PHE A 82 -4.14 10.05 -16.51
CA PHE A 82 -4.27 11.33 -17.20
C PHE A 82 -4.27 12.53 -16.24
N PRO A 83 -5.01 12.53 -15.11
CA PRO A 83 -5.00 13.63 -14.16
C PRO A 83 -3.61 13.92 -13.61
N PHE A 84 -2.85 12.89 -13.26
CA PHE A 84 -1.50 13.05 -12.72
C PHE A 84 -0.56 13.69 -13.76
N ARG A 85 -0.59 13.21 -15.01
CA ARG A 85 0.26 13.71 -16.10
C ARG A 85 -0.03 15.17 -16.49
N ASN A 86 -1.25 15.64 -16.26
CA ASN A 86 -1.66 17.01 -16.57
C ASN A 86 -1.67 17.93 -15.34
N GLY A 87 -1.07 17.51 -14.21
CA GLY A 87 -0.97 18.33 -13.01
C GLY A 87 -2.27 18.46 -12.19
N LEU A 88 -3.30 17.67 -12.48
CA LEU A 88 -4.57 17.62 -11.75
C LEU A 88 -4.45 16.75 -10.47
N LEU A 89 -3.35 16.93 -9.73
CA LEU A 89 -3.02 16.13 -8.54
C LEU A 89 -4.03 16.32 -7.41
N GLY A 90 -4.60 17.53 -7.27
CA GLY A 90 -5.61 17.82 -6.24
C GLY A 90 -6.87 16.96 -6.40
N LEU A 91 -7.42 16.89 -7.62
CA LEU A 91 -8.61 16.08 -7.92
C LEU A 91 -8.35 14.59 -7.74
N LEU A 92 -7.20 14.11 -8.23
CA LEU A 92 -6.80 12.72 -8.04
C LEU A 92 -6.58 12.39 -6.55
N GLY A 93 -5.96 13.31 -5.82
CA GLY A 93 -5.75 13.21 -4.38
C GLY A 93 -7.06 13.18 -3.60
N MET A 94 -8.07 13.97 -3.98
CA MET A 94 -9.40 13.91 -3.36
C MET A 94 -10.09 12.55 -3.61
N GLU A 95 -9.99 12.03 -4.83
CA GLU A 95 -10.62 10.77 -5.25
C GLU A 95 -10.01 9.54 -4.57
N PHE A 96 -8.72 9.60 -4.24
CA PHE A 96 -7.94 8.53 -3.61
C PHE A 96 -7.46 8.88 -2.18
N ARG A 97 -8.03 9.92 -1.55
CA ARG A 97 -7.59 10.42 -0.24
C ARG A 97 -7.57 9.34 0.84
N SER A 98 -8.57 8.45 0.82
CA SER A 98 -8.72 7.42 1.83
C SER A 98 -7.58 6.41 1.79
N VAL A 99 -7.16 5.96 0.61
CA VAL A 99 -6.04 5.00 0.50
C VAL A 99 -4.70 5.68 0.83
N LEU A 100 -4.51 6.93 0.41
CA LEU A 100 -3.29 7.69 0.70
C LEU A 100 -3.13 7.95 2.21
N TYR A 101 -4.20 8.39 2.86
CA TYR A 101 -4.22 8.58 4.31
C TYR A 101 -3.99 7.25 5.03
N MET A 102 -4.65 6.17 4.58
CA MET A 102 -4.51 4.86 5.20
C MET A 102 -3.09 4.29 5.09
N HIS A 103 -2.38 4.54 3.98
CA HIS A 103 -0.96 4.19 3.86
C HIS A 103 -0.13 4.87 4.96
N GLY A 104 -0.34 6.17 5.19
CA GLY A 104 0.36 6.91 6.24
C GLY A 104 0.03 6.43 7.65
N VAL A 105 -1.27 6.24 7.95
CA VAL A 105 -1.72 5.74 9.26
C VAL A 105 -1.19 4.34 9.54
N TYR A 106 -1.28 3.43 8.57
CA TYR A 106 -0.81 2.06 8.74
C TYR A 106 0.71 1.98 8.92
N PHE A 107 1.46 2.79 8.17
CA PHE A 107 2.91 2.90 8.34
C PHE A 107 3.30 3.43 9.72
N ALA A 108 2.59 4.45 10.22
CA ALA A 108 2.81 5.00 11.55
C ALA A 108 2.52 3.98 12.65
N LEU A 109 1.39 3.24 12.56
CA LEU A 109 1.04 2.18 13.50
C LEU A 109 2.06 1.04 13.48
N THR A 110 2.50 0.61 12.30
CA THR A 110 3.54 -0.42 12.15
C THR A 110 4.87 0.02 12.76
N THR A 111 5.27 1.27 12.51
CA THR A 111 6.49 1.85 13.09
C THR A 111 6.41 1.94 14.60
N ALA A 112 5.29 2.43 15.14
CA ALA A 112 5.06 2.53 16.58
C ALA A 112 5.13 1.15 17.26
N LEU A 113 4.50 0.14 16.65
CA LEU A 113 4.54 -1.24 17.14
C LEU A 113 5.96 -1.82 17.10
N GLY A 114 6.70 -1.58 16.02
CA GLY A 114 8.09 -2.00 15.88
C GLY A 114 9.01 -1.38 16.94
N ILE A 115 8.88 -0.06 17.17
CA ILE A 115 9.65 0.66 18.21
C ILE A 115 9.30 0.12 19.60
N SER A 116 8.01 -0.04 19.91
CA SER A 116 7.54 -0.57 21.19
C SER A 116 8.11 -1.98 21.44
N ARG A 117 8.06 -2.85 20.42
CA ARG A 117 8.63 -4.20 20.50
C ARG A 117 10.13 -4.18 20.79
N ILE A 118 10.89 -3.41 20.02
CA ILE A 118 12.36 -3.30 20.19
C ILE A 118 12.68 -2.76 21.59
N SER A 119 11.95 -1.74 22.05
CA SER A 119 12.13 -1.17 23.38
C SER A 119 11.91 -2.21 24.49
N ILE A 120 10.81 -2.97 24.43
CA ILE A 120 10.52 -4.02 25.41
C ILE A 120 11.58 -5.13 25.38
N LEU A 121 11.94 -5.64 24.20
CA LEU A 121 12.92 -6.74 24.09
C LEU A 121 14.35 -6.32 24.44
N SER A 122 14.70 -5.05 24.22
CA SER A 122 16.01 -4.49 24.61
C SER A 122 16.22 -4.47 26.12
N SER A 123 15.15 -4.51 26.92
CA SER A 123 15.22 -4.55 28.39
C SER A 123 15.67 -5.91 28.96
N GLY A 124 15.89 -6.93 28.11
CA GLY A 124 16.41 -8.25 28.51
C GLY A 124 15.34 -9.23 29.03
N GLY A 125 14.08 -8.79 29.15
CA GLY A 125 12.95 -9.62 29.54
C GLY A 125 12.70 -10.81 28.60
N PRO A 126 12.04 -11.89 29.07
CA PRO A 126 11.58 -12.96 28.20
C PRO A 126 10.52 -12.44 27.20
N PRO A 127 10.49 -12.94 25.94
CA PRO A 127 9.55 -12.47 24.91
C PRO A 127 8.08 -12.55 25.31
N ILE A 128 7.72 -13.46 26.21
CA ILE A 128 6.34 -13.60 26.72
C ILE A 128 5.84 -12.32 27.40
N GLN A 129 6.73 -11.51 27.98
CA GLN A 129 6.39 -10.25 28.66
C GLN A 129 5.84 -9.18 27.71
N LEU A 130 5.97 -9.34 26.38
CA LEU A 130 5.27 -8.48 25.43
C LEU A 130 3.77 -8.46 25.70
N TRP A 131 3.20 -9.62 26.03
CA TRP A 131 1.76 -9.80 26.18
C TRP A 131 1.24 -9.31 27.53
N ASP A 132 2.12 -9.16 28.52
CA ASP A 132 1.79 -8.61 29.84
C ASP A 132 1.67 -7.07 29.81
N ARG A 133 2.08 -6.44 28.70
CA ARG A 133 2.05 -4.98 28.51
C ARG A 133 0.75 -4.58 27.79
N PRO A 134 -0.22 -3.95 28.50
CA PRO A 134 -1.54 -3.65 27.93
C PRO A 134 -1.47 -2.63 26.78
N ASP A 135 -0.50 -1.72 26.84
CA ASP A 135 -0.18 -0.75 25.79
C ASP A 135 0.31 -1.43 24.51
N TYR A 136 1.22 -2.40 24.63
CA TYR A 136 1.70 -3.18 23.49
C TYR A 136 0.58 -4.05 22.89
N TYR A 137 -0.20 -4.73 23.74
CA TYR A 137 -1.32 -5.56 23.30
C TYR A 137 -2.35 -4.75 22.51
N LEU A 138 -2.78 -3.60 23.05
CA LEU A 138 -3.74 -2.72 22.38
C LEU A 138 -3.19 -2.20 21.05
N LEU A 139 -1.94 -1.75 21.03
CA LEU A 139 -1.29 -1.26 19.81
C LEU A 139 -1.19 -2.36 18.74
N SER A 140 -0.85 -3.59 19.14
CA SER A 140 -0.81 -4.75 18.25
C SER A 140 -2.19 -5.07 17.66
N ALA A 141 -3.23 -5.08 18.49
CA ALA A 141 -4.60 -5.32 18.05
C ALA A 141 -5.08 -4.23 17.07
N LEU A 142 -4.83 -2.95 17.39
CA LEU A 142 -5.18 -1.83 16.53
C LEU A 142 -4.44 -1.87 15.19
N GLN A 143 -3.13 -2.19 15.21
CA GLN A 143 -2.33 -2.30 13.99
C GLN A 143 -2.86 -3.44 13.10
N LYS A 144 -3.21 -4.60 13.67
CA LYS A 144 -3.78 -5.74 12.91
C LYS A 144 -5.16 -5.42 12.33
N LEU A 145 -6.02 -4.71 13.07
CA LEU A 145 -7.30 -4.25 12.54
C LEU A 145 -7.12 -3.20 11.43
N ALA A 146 -6.19 -2.26 11.62
CA ALA A 146 -5.82 -1.29 10.60
C ALA A 146 -5.31 -1.98 9.33
N MET A 147 -4.58 -3.09 9.45
CA MET A 147 -4.14 -3.87 8.30
C MET A 147 -5.30 -4.31 7.39
N VAL A 148 -6.40 -4.79 7.97
CA VAL A 148 -7.57 -5.24 7.21
C VAL A 148 -8.16 -4.09 6.39
N LEU A 149 -8.32 -2.92 7.02
CA LEU A 149 -8.78 -1.70 6.35
C LEU A 149 -7.81 -1.23 5.28
N TYR A 150 -6.51 -1.28 5.56
CA TYR A 150 -5.45 -0.93 4.64
C TYR A 150 -5.49 -1.81 3.38
N CYS A 151 -5.58 -3.14 3.53
CA CYS A 151 -5.70 -4.06 2.40
C CYS A 151 -6.97 -3.79 1.59
N HIS A 152 -8.11 -3.62 2.25
CA HIS A 152 -9.38 -3.35 1.58
C HIS A 152 -9.35 -2.06 0.77
N LEU A 153 -8.94 -0.95 1.37
CA LEU A 153 -8.87 0.34 0.69
C LEU A 153 -7.84 0.35 -0.44
N THR A 154 -6.72 -0.35 -0.26
CA THR A 154 -5.69 -0.50 -1.31
C THR A 154 -6.23 -1.27 -2.51
N LEU A 155 -6.84 -2.44 -2.29
CA LEU A 155 -7.42 -3.25 -3.38
C LEU A 155 -8.58 -2.51 -4.07
N ASN A 156 -9.42 -1.81 -3.32
CA ASN A 156 -10.50 -1.00 -3.89
C ASN A 156 -9.94 0.13 -4.77
N ALA A 157 -8.89 0.83 -4.30
CA ALA A 157 -8.21 1.87 -5.07
C ALA A 157 -7.58 1.32 -6.36
N LEU A 158 -6.94 0.15 -6.31
CA LEU A 158 -6.39 -0.51 -7.49
C LEU A 158 -7.48 -0.86 -8.50
N THR A 159 -8.57 -1.50 -8.05
CA THR A 159 -9.70 -1.86 -8.93
C THR A 159 -10.30 -0.62 -9.58
N LYS A 160 -10.44 0.47 -8.82
CA LYS A 160 -10.89 1.77 -9.31
C LYS A 160 -9.93 2.34 -10.36
N LEU A 161 -8.62 2.28 -10.12
CA LEU A 161 -7.57 2.71 -11.06
C LEU A 161 -7.56 1.88 -12.34
N GLY A 162 -8.02 0.64 -12.32
CA GLY A 162 -8.14 -0.21 -13.52
C GLY A 162 -9.18 0.28 -14.54
N SER A 163 -10.03 1.24 -14.16
CA SER A 163 -11.01 1.81 -15.07
C SER A 163 -10.35 2.70 -16.14
N ALA A 164 -10.71 2.48 -17.41
CA ALA A 164 -10.21 3.25 -18.56
C ALA A 164 -10.43 4.77 -18.41
N ARG A 165 -11.41 5.20 -17.60
CA ARG A 165 -11.74 6.61 -17.34
C ARG A 165 -10.60 7.45 -16.78
N PHE A 166 -9.61 6.83 -16.14
CA PHE A 166 -8.45 7.52 -15.59
C PHE A 166 -7.31 7.69 -16.61
N TYR A 167 -7.40 7.10 -17.79
CA TYR A 167 -6.30 7.09 -18.78
C TYR A 167 -6.61 7.89 -20.06
N THR A 168 -7.87 8.21 -20.32
CA THR A 168 -8.30 8.98 -21.51
C THR A 168 -8.97 10.29 -21.11
N LYS A 169 -8.63 11.37 -21.83
CA LYS A 169 -9.22 12.71 -21.61
C LYS A 169 -10.75 12.69 -21.73
N ASP A 170 -11.27 12.13 -22.80
CA ASP A 170 -12.70 12.20 -23.11
C ASP A 170 -13.56 11.52 -22.05
N ALA A 171 -13.15 10.34 -21.58
CA ALA A 171 -13.84 9.65 -20.49
C ALA A 171 -13.72 10.38 -19.14
N TRP A 172 -12.59 11.06 -18.89
CA TRP A 172 -12.41 11.83 -17.66
C TRP A 172 -13.26 13.10 -17.64
N VAL A 173 -13.34 13.80 -18.78
CA VAL A 173 -14.16 15.01 -18.96
C VAL A 173 -15.66 14.64 -18.94
N ALA A 174 -16.06 13.54 -19.57
CA ALA A 174 -17.45 13.06 -19.51
C ALA A 174 -17.91 12.78 -18.07
N LEU A 175 -17.03 12.26 -17.20
CA LEU A 175 -17.32 12.03 -15.79
C LEU A 175 -17.58 13.33 -15.02
N HIS A 176 -16.86 14.41 -15.33
CA HIS A 176 -16.97 15.68 -14.63
C HIS A 176 -18.03 16.62 -15.23
N ASN A 177 -18.34 16.49 -16.53
CA ASN A 177 -19.42 17.24 -17.17
C ASN A 177 -20.82 16.73 -16.80
N GLN A 178 -20.93 15.54 -16.19
CA GLN A 178 -22.19 15.04 -15.62
C GLN A 178 -22.46 15.56 -14.19
N LEU A 179 -21.49 16.28 -13.60
CA LEU A 179 -21.58 16.86 -12.25
C LEU A 179 -21.82 18.38 -12.26
N LEU A 180 -21.92 18.98 -13.46
CA LEU A 180 -22.31 20.37 -13.72
C LEU A 180 -23.66 20.38 -14.46
#